data_AF-A0A2M9K460-F1
#
_entry.id   AF-A0A2M9K460-F1
#
_cell.length_a   1.000
_cell.length_b   1.000
_cell.length_c   1.000
_cell.angle_alpha   90.00
_cell.angle_beta   90.00
_cell.angle_gamma   90.00
#
_symmetry.space_group_name_H-M   'P 1'
#
loop_
_entity.id
_entity.type
_entity.pdbx_description
1 polymer ?
#
loop_
_entity_poly.entity_id
_entity_poly.type
_entity_poly.pdbx_seq_one_letter_code
_entity_poly.pdbx_strand_id
1 'polypeptide(L)'
;MEPPHDLPYGRSVMIKTGDPRTLGVPPSEARLHFDTELQELGGGPRRRLLMVDDEPAFELSFYCGTCPLLFRRLETAREKLSLESMQERLSGTLDDPDDGRVIDAFSALLPEGEYLPLLLSVEPQMVIPGKAGDYFSDEQVTAWGVNQFWGLPEHPHTPYYRTFETAVDADAHLYEFVVPMVPPTWNERERVEEYVARMEQGTVSTAVAVSTLDVCQPAVSFGDDPSVHWGLTHFLLDGHHKLEAAATADRPVRLLSLLALGEGLAGADDCARLPALRAQPRSARATGT
;
A
#
# COMPACT_ATOMS: atom_id res chain seq x y z
N MET A 1 15.01 -44.22 0.79
CA MET A 1 14.61 -43.09 -0.06
C MET A 1 13.75 -42.22 0.82
N GLU A 2 14.42 -41.39 1.61
CA GLU A 2 13.77 -40.41 2.50
C GLU A 2 13.15 -39.30 1.65
N PRO A 3 12.01 -38.74 2.05
CA PRO A 3 11.46 -37.57 1.38
C PRO A 3 12.39 -36.37 1.65
N PRO A 4 12.57 -35.46 0.68
CA PRO A 4 13.38 -34.27 0.88
C PRO A 4 12.72 -33.40 1.95
N HIS A 5 13.55 -32.92 2.88
CA HIS A 5 13.18 -31.95 3.90
C HIS A 5 12.53 -30.72 3.27
N ASP A 6 11.28 -30.47 3.65
CA ASP A 6 10.60 -29.19 3.43
C ASP A 6 11.47 -28.04 3.95
N LEU A 7 11.75 -27.08 3.06
CA LEU A 7 12.28 -25.78 3.43
C LEU A 7 11.27 -25.09 4.36
N PRO A 8 11.70 -24.45 5.47
CA PRO A 8 10.77 -23.78 6.35
C PRO A 8 10.14 -22.58 5.61
N TYR A 9 8.87 -22.73 5.25
CA TYR A 9 8.00 -21.65 4.81
C TYR A 9 7.88 -20.59 5.91
N GLY A 10 7.98 -19.31 5.51
CA GLY A 10 7.62 -18.16 6.34
C GLY A 10 8.80 -17.38 6.92
N ARG A 11 9.61 -16.72 6.08
CA ARG A 11 10.38 -15.57 6.58
C ARG A 11 9.40 -14.51 7.05
N SER A 12 9.51 -14.11 8.31
CA SER A 12 8.66 -13.04 8.87
C SER A 12 8.84 -11.76 8.05
N VAL A 13 7.71 -11.18 7.63
CA VAL A 13 7.61 -10.05 6.69
C VAL A 13 7.62 -8.71 7.45
N MET A 14 7.22 -8.72 8.73
CA MET A 14 7.37 -7.61 9.67
C MET A 14 8.77 -7.61 10.30
N ILE A 15 9.53 -6.52 10.16
CA ILE A 15 10.87 -6.38 10.76
C ILE A 15 10.75 -5.71 12.13
N LYS A 16 10.12 -4.55 12.16
CA LYS A 16 9.93 -3.77 13.38
C LYS A 16 8.71 -2.87 13.27
N THR A 17 8.03 -2.69 14.38
CA THR A 17 6.95 -1.71 14.56
C THR A 17 7.45 -0.67 15.56
N GLY A 18 7.30 0.62 15.22
CA GLY A 18 7.52 1.70 16.18
C GLY A 18 6.28 1.93 17.05
N ASP A 19 6.38 2.83 18.02
CA ASP A 19 5.20 3.30 18.75
C ASP A 19 4.41 4.33 17.91
N PRO A 20 3.06 4.36 18.03
CA PRO A 20 2.25 5.46 17.52
C PRO A 20 2.79 6.80 18.03
N ARG A 21 2.89 7.78 17.13
CA ARG A 21 3.45 9.09 17.46
C ARG A 21 2.85 10.17 16.58
N THR A 22 2.78 11.37 17.14
CA THR A 22 2.39 12.57 16.38
C THR A 22 3.54 12.98 15.46
N LEU A 23 3.27 13.00 14.16
CA LEU A 23 4.18 13.46 13.11
C LEU A 23 3.48 14.50 12.26
N GLY A 24 4.23 15.21 11.43
CA GLY A 24 3.69 16.10 10.43
C GLY A 24 3.93 17.58 10.72
N VAL A 25 3.45 18.39 9.80
CA VAL A 25 3.46 19.85 9.85
C VAL A 25 2.02 20.37 9.80
N PRO A 26 1.75 21.66 10.12
CA PRO A 26 0.42 22.21 9.95
C PRO A 26 -0.15 21.90 8.54
N PRO A 27 -1.45 21.62 8.38
CA PRO A 27 -2.01 21.20 7.09
C PRO A 27 -1.71 22.13 5.92
N SER A 28 -1.60 23.45 6.17
CA SER A 28 -1.23 24.44 5.14
C SER A 28 0.21 24.35 4.63
N GLU A 29 1.08 23.60 5.33
CA GLU A 29 2.47 23.36 4.97
C GLU A 29 2.69 21.94 4.43
N ALA A 30 1.74 21.04 4.66
CA ALA A 30 1.82 19.65 4.25
C ALA A 30 1.68 19.53 2.73
N ARG A 31 2.66 18.88 2.10
CA ARG A 31 2.61 18.62 0.65
C ARG A 31 1.69 17.49 0.29
N LEU A 32 1.56 16.48 1.15
CA LEU A 32 0.67 15.35 0.94
C LEU A 32 -0.29 15.25 2.12
N HIS A 33 -1.59 15.18 1.86
CA HIS A 33 -2.61 15.03 2.90
C HIS A 33 -3.82 14.24 2.37
N PHE A 34 -4.65 13.76 3.29
CA PHE A 34 -5.91 13.10 2.95
C PHE A 34 -7.03 14.13 3.08
N ASP A 35 -7.98 14.12 2.14
CA ASP A 35 -9.08 15.08 2.13
C ASP A 35 -10.42 14.44 1.76
N THR A 36 -11.49 15.15 2.10
CA THR A 36 -12.88 14.79 1.87
C THR A 36 -13.52 15.77 0.91
N GLU A 37 -13.84 15.33 -0.30
CA GLU A 37 -14.70 16.13 -1.17
C GLU A 37 -16.16 15.96 -0.72
N LEU A 38 -16.78 17.04 -0.24
CA LEU A 38 -18.20 17.05 0.14
C LEU A 38 -19.09 17.23 -1.09
N GLN A 39 -20.27 16.62 -1.08
CA GLN A 39 -21.30 16.91 -2.06
C GLN A 39 -21.88 18.32 -1.82
N GLU A 40 -22.01 19.14 -2.86
CA GLU A 40 -22.69 20.43 -2.71
C GLU A 40 -24.18 20.24 -2.33
N LEU A 41 -24.65 21.09 -1.41
CA LEU A 41 -26.01 21.18 -0.86
C LEU A 41 -26.58 19.88 -0.25
N GLY A 42 -26.29 19.65 1.02
CA GLY A 42 -27.05 18.74 1.90
C GLY A 42 -26.75 17.24 1.72
N GLY A 43 -25.81 16.88 0.86
CA GLY A 43 -25.31 15.51 0.71
C GLY A 43 -24.09 15.24 1.59
N GLY A 44 -23.91 13.97 1.98
CA GLY A 44 -22.71 13.51 2.71
C GLY A 44 -21.42 13.57 1.88
N PRO A 45 -20.30 13.04 2.40
CA PRO A 45 -19.03 13.04 1.69
C PRO A 45 -19.10 12.23 0.39
N ARG A 46 -18.50 12.76 -0.68
CA ARG A 46 -18.53 12.21 -2.04
C ARG A 46 -17.27 11.42 -2.38
N ARG A 47 -16.08 11.88 -2.01
CA ARG A 47 -14.83 11.18 -2.31
C ARG A 47 -13.84 11.31 -1.16
N ARG A 48 -13.16 10.22 -0.85
CA ARG A 48 -11.89 10.24 -0.10
C ARG A 48 -10.78 10.46 -1.10
N LEU A 49 -9.90 11.42 -0.83
CA LEU A 49 -8.83 11.81 -1.73
C LEU A 49 -7.48 11.75 -1.02
N LEU A 50 -6.46 11.33 -1.76
CA LEU A 50 -5.07 11.63 -1.42
C LEU A 50 -4.65 12.84 -2.26
N MET A 51 -4.29 13.92 -1.59
CA MET A 51 -3.91 15.20 -2.19
C MET A 51 -2.37 15.33 -2.22
N VAL A 52 -1.83 15.95 -3.27
CA VAL A 52 -0.43 16.36 -3.37
C VAL A 52 -0.39 17.80 -3.88
N ASP A 53 0.23 18.69 -3.11
CA ASP A 53 0.31 20.14 -3.40
C ASP A 53 -1.08 20.72 -3.78
N ASP A 54 -2.10 20.38 -2.99
CA ASP A 54 -3.52 20.73 -3.17
C ASP A 54 -4.19 20.19 -4.45
N GLU A 55 -3.53 19.29 -5.18
CA GLU A 55 -4.11 18.57 -6.32
C GLU A 55 -4.48 17.13 -5.96
N PRO A 56 -5.66 16.63 -6.37
CA PRO A 56 -6.08 15.28 -6.03
C PRO A 56 -5.27 14.23 -6.81
N ALA A 57 -4.41 13.47 -6.13
CA ALA A 57 -3.58 12.44 -6.76
C ALA A 57 -4.34 11.12 -6.91
N PHE A 58 -5.09 10.72 -5.89
CA PHE A 58 -5.88 9.48 -5.89
C PHE A 58 -7.26 9.69 -5.29
N GLU A 59 -8.21 8.91 -5.79
CA GLU A 59 -9.46 8.63 -5.10
C GLU A 59 -9.33 7.31 -4.33
N LEU A 60 -9.84 7.29 -3.10
CA LEU A 60 -9.68 6.19 -2.14
C LEU A 60 -11.04 5.52 -1.86
N SER A 61 -11.02 4.40 -1.12
CA SER A 61 -12.22 3.65 -0.73
C SER A 61 -13.29 4.57 -0.12
N PHE A 62 -14.57 4.32 -0.36
CA PHE A 62 -15.65 5.21 0.08
C PHE A 62 -15.92 5.07 1.59
N TYR A 63 -16.35 6.16 2.25
CA TYR A 63 -16.53 6.24 3.72
C TYR A 63 -17.47 5.19 4.33
N CYS A 64 -18.39 4.63 3.55
CA CYS A 64 -19.35 3.68 4.10
C CYS A 64 -18.72 2.35 4.52
N GLY A 65 -17.51 2.02 4.06
CA GLY A 65 -16.90 0.69 4.24
C GLY A 65 -17.65 -0.42 3.50
N THR A 66 -18.77 -0.13 2.85
CA THR A 66 -19.54 -1.13 2.12
C THR A 66 -19.26 -1.20 0.63
N CYS A 67 -18.64 -0.15 0.10
CA CYS A 67 -18.02 -0.16 -1.22
C CYS A 67 -16.68 -0.92 -1.16
N PRO A 68 -16.22 -1.49 -2.29
CA PRO A 68 -14.96 -2.20 -2.33
C PRO A 68 -13.76 -1.29 -2.03
N LEU A 69 -12.62 -1.91 -1.71
CA LEU A 69 -11.34 -1.21 -1.62
C LEU A 69 -11.05 -0.47 -2.93
N LEU A 70 -10.59 0.77 -2.82
CA LEU A 70 -10.25 1.59 -3.97
C LEU A 70 -8.98 2.40 -3.73
N PHE A 71 -8.11 2.39 -4.73
CA PHE A 71 -7.12 3.43 -4.99
C PHE A 71 -7.13 3.69 -6.48
N ARG A 72 -7.64 4.85 -6.91
CA ARG A 72 -7.74 5.20 -8.32
C ARG A 72 -6.92 6.43 -8.61
N ARG A 73 -5.91 6.28 -9.47
CA ARG A 73 -5.07 7.41 -9.91
C ARG A 73 -5.92 8.44 -10.66
N LEU A 74 -5.73 9.70 -10.31
CA LEU A 74 -6.30 10.86 -10.99
C LEU A 74 -5.20 11.58 -11.80
N GLU A 75 -5.56 12.36 -12.81
CA GLU A 75 -4.61 12.89 -13.81
C GLU A 75 -3.80 14.13 -13.39
N THR A 76 -4.17 14.76 -12.27
CA THR A 76 -3.71 16.12 -11.90
C THR A 76 -2.32 16.10 -11.28
N ALA A 77 -2.15 15.52 -10.09
CA ALA A 77 -0.85 15.48 -9.42
C ALA A 77 0.13 14.64 -10.25
N ARG A 78 1.37 15.07 -10.46
CA ARG A 78 2.39 14.36 -11.27
C ARG A 78 3.76 14.26 -10.61
N GLU A 79 3.88 14.74 -9.38
CA GLU A 79 5.15 14.87 -8.70
C GLU A 79 5.56 13.58 -7.97
N LYS A 80 6.88 13.38 -7.89
CA LYS A 80 7.48 12.46 -6.92
C LYS A 80 7.67 13.21 -5.60
N LEU A 81 7.66 12.48 -4.49
CA LEU A 81 7.93 13.00 -3.15
C LEU A 81 9.28 12.51 -2.60
N SER A 82 10.16 12.03 -3.49
CA SER A 82 11.53 11.64 -3.17
C SER A 82 12.34 12.85 -2.67
N LEU A 83 13.14 12.62 -1.62
CA LEU A 83 14.02 13.63 -1.04
C LEU A 83 15.46 13.33 -1.46
N GLU A 84 16.07 14.22 -2.27
CA GLU A 84 17.46 14.05 -2.74
C GLU A 84 18.45 13.86 -1.59
N SER A 85 18.26 14.59 -0.49
CA SER A 85 19.09 14.49 0.71
C SER A 85 19.08 13.09 1.34
N MET A 86 18.06 12.27 1.08
CA MET A 86 17.92 10.92 1.63
C MET A 86 18.36 9.82 0.65
N GLN A 87 18.73 10.14 -0.59
CA GLN A 87 19.01 9.15 -1.63
C GLN A 87 20.12 8.17 -1.24
N GLU A 88 21.25 8.66 -0.72
CA GLU A 88 22.38 7.81 -0.30
C GLU A 88 21.96 6.88 0.84
N ARG A 89 21.24 7.41 1.84
CA ARG A 89 20.78 6.64 2.99
C ARG A 89 19.82 5.53 2.57
N LEU A 90 18.83 5.84 1.74
CA LEU A 90 17.81 4.90 1.28
C LEU A 90 18.31 3.94 0.20
N SER A 91 19.51 4.16 -0.34
CA SER A 91 20.20 3.20 -1.21
C SER A 91 20.72 1.97 -0.44
N GLY A 92 20.75 2.03 0.89
CA GLY A 92 21.10 0.93 1.79
C GLY A 92 19.89 0.36 2.53
N THR A 93 20.16 -0.62 3.39
CA THR A 93 19.16 -1.27 4.25
C THR A 93 18.95 -0.43 5.50
N LEU A 94 17.69 -0.20 5.85
CA LEU A 94 17.28 0.33 7.14
C LEU A 94 16.93 -0.85 8.08
N ASP A 95 17.51 -0.86 9.28
CA ASP A 95 17.27 -1.91 10.28
C ASP A 95 16.32 -1.46 11.40
N ASP A 96 16.21 -0.14 11.61
CA ASP A 96 15.33 0.48 12.60
C ASP A 96 14.50 1.62 11.97
N PRO A 97 13.18 1.74 12.20
CA PRO A 97 12.39 2.87 11.72
C PRO A 97 12.93 4.22 12.19
N ASP A 98 13.58 4.29 13.35
CA ASP A 98 14.12 5.54 13.92
C ASP A 98 15.51 5.91 13.40
N ASP A 99 16.11 5.06 12.57
CA ASP A 99 17.47 5.27 12.09
C ASP A 99 17.55 6.38 11.03
N GLY A 100 18.63 7.16 11.09
CA GLY A 100 19.03 8.05 10.01
C GLY A 100 18.08 9.22 9.73
N ARG A 101 17.20 9.56 10.68
CA ARG A 101 16.23 10.68 10.58
C ARG A 101 15.29 10.58 9.37
N VAL A 102 15.07 9.37 8.85
CA VAL A 102 14.19 9.18 7.69
C VAL A 102 12.76 9.59 8.04
N ILE A 103 12.26 9.22 9.22
CA ILE A 103 10.92 9.64 9.68
C ILE A 103 10.84 11.17 9.76
N ASP A 104 11.82 11.85 10.36
CA ASP A 104 11.82 13.31 10.47
C ASP A 104 11.81 14.01 9.10
N ALA A 105 12.52 13.45 8.12
CA ALA A 105 12.59 14.01 6.77
C ALA A 105 11.26 13.88 6.02
N PHE A 106 10.62 12.70 6.09
CA PHE A 106 9.36 12.46 5.38
C PHE A 106 8.13 12.96 6.14
N SER A 107 8.19 13.10 7.47
CA SER A 107 7.11 13.70 8.25
C SER A 107 6.89 15.17 7.88
N ALA A 108 7.93 15.88 7.45
CA ALA A 108 7.81 17.26 6.95
C ALA A 108 6.93 17.39 5.68
N LEU A 109 6.58 16.28 5.02
CA LEU A 109 5.67 16.26 3.87
C LEU A 109 4.22 15.99 4.26
N LEU A 110 3.97 15.53 5.48
CA LEU A 110 2.68 15.00 5.94
C LEU A 110 1.98 16.01 6.86
N PRO A 111 0.63 16.01 6.94
CA PRO A 111 -0.08 16.82 7.90
C PRO A 111 0.17 16.30 9.32
N GLU A 112 0.01 17.19 10.29
CA GLU A 112 -0.01 16.82 11.70
C GLU A 112 -1.08 15.75 11.95
N GLY A 113 -0.66 14.61 12.50
CA GLY A 113 -1.54 13.48 12.76
C GLY A 113 -0.83 12.35 13.52
N GLU A 114 -1.59 11.33 13.92
CA GLU A 114 -1.03 10.13 14.53
C GLU A 114 -0.63 9.10 13.46
N TYR A 115 0.64 8.70 13.50
CA TYR A 115 1.20 7.73 12.58
C TYR A 115 1.84 6.56 13.32
N LEU A 116 1.68 5.36 12.78
CA LEU A 116 2.36 4.16 13.21
C LEU A 116 3.47 3.80 12.20
N PRO A 117 4.76 3.93 12.57
CA PRO A 117 5.86 3.49 11.72
C PRO A 117 5.95 1.96 11.66
N LEU A 118 5.92 1.43 10.44
CA LEU A 118 6.08 0.01 10.14
C LEU A 118 7.32 -0.16 9.27
N LEU A 119 8.29 -0.96 9.71
CA LEU A 119 9.43 -1.36 8.89
C LEU A 119 9.20 -2.80 8.41
N LEU A 120 9.02 -2.94 7.10
CA LEU A 120 8.60 -4.17 6.44
C LEU A 120 9.68 -4.69 5.50
N SER A 121 9.74 -6.01 5.34
CA SER A 121 10.46 -6.68 4.25
C SER A 121 9.45 -7.08 3.21
N VAL A 122 9.43 -6.43 2.04
CA VAL A 122 8.42 -6.72 1.01
C VAL A 122 9.07 -7.29 -0.25
N GLU A 123 8.42 -8.30 -0.84
CA GLU A 123 8.78 -8.89 -2.14
C GLU A 123 7.70 -8.47 -3.15
N PRO A 124 7.90 -7.34 -3.86
CA PRO A 124 6.86 -6.74 -4.68
C PRO A 124 6.63 -7.53 -5.97
N GLN A 125 5.37 -7.76 -6.31
CA GLN A 125 4.95 -8.32 -7.59
C GLN A 125 4.18 -7.24 -8.35
N MET A 126 4.71 -6.83 -9.52
CA MET A 126 4.06 -5.81 -10.33
C MET A 126 2.77 -6.35 -10.94
N VAL A 127 1.69 -5.61 -10.76
CA VAL A 127 0.37 -5.90 -11.30
C VAL A 127 0.01 -4.86 -12.35
N ILE A 128 -0.44 -5.34 -13.49
CA ILE A 128 -1.02 -4.52 -14.56
C ILE A 128 -2.54 -4.67 -14.46
N PRO A 129 -3.31 -3.57 -14.33
CA PRO A 129 -4.77 -3.63 -14.22
C PRO A 129 -5.41 -4.42 -15.36
N GLY A 130 -6.40 -5.25 -15.02
CA GLY A 130 -7.09 -6.14 -15.98
C GLY A 130 -6.27 -7.36 -16.42
N LYS A 131 -5.12 -7.64 -15.80
CA LYS A 131 -4.33 -8.86 -16.02
C LYS A 131 -4.45 -9.79 -14.81
N ALA A 132 -4.03 -11.04 -14.97
CA ALA A 132 -4.05 -12.03 -13.90
C ALA A 132 -3.30 -11.54 -12.65
N GLY A 133 -3.88 -11.75 -11.48
CA GLY A 133 -3.34 -11.29 -10.19
C GLY A 133 -3.79 -9.88 -9.81
N ASP A 134 -4.63 -9.25 -10.63
CA ASP A 134 -5.22 -7.95 -10.34
C ASP A 134 -6.40 -8.07 -9.38
N TYR A 135 -6.22 -7.53 -8.17
CA TYR A 135 -7.24 -7.48 -7.13
C TYR A 135 -8.59 -6.96 -7.62
N PHE A 136 -8.57 -5.93 -8.46
CA PHE A 136 -9.80 -5.29 -8.95
C PHE A 136 -10.57 -6.15 -9.94
N SER A 137 -9.88 -7.04 -10.66
CA SER A 137 -10.47 -7.93 -11.66
C SER A 137 -10.79 -9.31 -11.11
N ASP A 138 -10.09 -9.72 -10.05
CA ASP A 138 -10.18 -11.03 -9.42
C ASP A 138 -10.96 -10.90 -8.10
N GLU A 139 -10.27 -10.73 -6.96
CA GLU A 139 -10.88 -10.84 -5.62
C GLU A 139 -12.01 -9.83 -5.36
N GLN A 140 -11.91 -8.62 -5.90
CA GLN A 140 -12.97 -7.62 -5.76
C GLN A 140 -14.24 -8.06 -6.50
N VAL A 141 -14.11 -8.58 -7.72
CA VAL A 141 -15.26 -9.05 -8.51
C VAL A 141 -15.91 -10.24 -7.84
N THR A 142 -15.13 -11.15 -7.24
CA THR A 142 -15.70 -12.28 -6.48
C THR A 142 -16.57 -11.82 -5.31
N ALA A 143 -16.21 -10.74 -4.63
CA ALA A 143 -16.93 -10.27 -3.43
C ALA A 143 -18.05 -9.25 -3.74
N TRP A 144 -17.84 -8.31 -4.66
CA TRP A 144 -18.80 -7.24 -4.99
C TRP A 144 -19.49 -7.40 -6.35
N GLY A 145 -19.04 -8.32 -7.20
CA GLY A 145 -19.44 -8.39 -8.60
C GLY A 145 -18.84 -7.27 -9.44
N VAL A 146 -19.31 -7.15 -10.69
CA VAL A 146 -18.97 -6.04 -11.58
C VAL A 146 -20.02 -4.93 -11.48
N ASN A 147 -19.66 -3.73 -11.95
CA ASN A 147 -20.62 -2.63 -12.09
C ASN A 147 -21.81 -3.08 -12.96
N GLN A 148 -23.03 -3.05 -12.43
CA GLN A 148 -24.22 -3.58 -13.12
C GLN A 148 -24.58 -2.83 -14.40
N PHE A 149 -24.21 -1.55 -14.50
CA PHE A 149 -24.53 -0.72 -15.65
C PHE A 149 -23.53 -0.93 -16.80
N TRP A 150 -22.23 -0.95 -16.48
CA TRP A 150 -21.17 -1.06 -17.49
C TRP A 150 -20.69 -2.51 -17.73
N GLY A 151 -20.96 -3.42 -16.78
CA GLY A 151 -20.45 -4.79 -16.81
C GLY A 151 -18.94 -4.90 -16.60
N LEU A 152 -18.31 -3.89 -15.97
CA LEU A 152 -16.86 -3.80 -15.79
C LEU A 152 -16.48 -3.75 -14.31
N PRO A 153 -15.31 -4.31 -13.92
CA PRO A 153 -14.74 -4.10 -12.61
C PRO A 153 -14.34 -2.65 -12.38
N GLU A 154 -14.08 -2.28 -11.12
CA GLU A 154 -13.36 -1.04 -10.82
C GLU A 154 -11.95 -1.08 -11.44
N HIS A 155 -11.36 0.09 -11.68
CA HIS A 155 -10.06 0.17 -12.32
C HIS A 155 -9.16 1.20 -11.63
N PRO A 156 -7.98 0.82 -11.12
CA PRO A 156 -7.11 1.71 -10.34
C PRO A 156 -6.39 2.77 -11.18
N HIS A 157 -6.44 2.66 -12.52
CA HIS A 157 -5.81 3.56 -13.51
C HIS A 157 -4.29 3.69 -13.39
N THR A 158 -3.64 2.81 -12.63
CA THR A 158 -2.19 2.72 -12.56
C THR A 158 -1.78 1.28 -12.27
N PRO A 159 -0.64 0.80 -12.82
CA PRO A 159 0.06 -0.34 -12.25
C PRO A 159 0.36 -0.11 -10.76
N TYR A 160 0.33 -1.19 -10.00
CA TYR A 160 0.63 -1.22 -8.57
C TYR A 160 1.38 -2.51 -8.25
N TYR A 161 1.81 -2.69 -7.01
CA TYR A 161 2.46 -3.91 -6.56
C TYR A 161 1.60 -4.61 -5.51
N ARG A 162 1.49 -5.93 -5.61
CA ARG A 162 1.07 -6.80 -4.50
C ARG A 162 2.31 -7.27 -3.76
N THR A 163 2.24 -7.34 -2.44
CA THR A 163 3.42 -7.66 -1.62
C THR A 163 3.13 -8.70 -0.55
N PHE A 164 1.94 -8.67 0.06
CA PHE A 164 1.55 -9.62 1.10
C PHE A 164 0.03 -9.79 1.14
N GLU A 165 -0.38 -10.95 1.61
CA GLU A 165 -1.77 -11.25 1.94
C GLU A 165 -1.81 -12.36 3.00
N THR A 166 -2.82 -12.32 3.86
CA THR A 166 -3.06 -13.37 4.85
C THR A 166 -4.49 -13.34 5.36
N ALA A 167 -4.95 -14.47 5.92
CA ALA A 167 -6.23 -14.52 6.60
C ALA A 167 -6.19 -13.67 7.88
N VAL A 168 -7.25 -12.88 8.09
CA VAL A 168 -7.43 -12.13 9.33
C VAL A 168 -8.24 -12.96 10.31
N ASP A 169 -9.39 -13.45 9.86
CA ASP A 169 -10.33 -14.33 10.55
C ASP A 169 -10.99 -15.25 9.50
N ALA A 170 -11.97 -16.08 9.90
CA ALA A 170 -12.62 -17.04 9.00
C ALA A 170 -13.33 -16.39 7.80
N ASP A 171 -13.80 -15.17 7.97
CA ASP A 171 -14.56 -14.38 7.01
C ASP A 171 -13.84 -13.08 6.62
N ALA A 172 -12.56 -12.94 6.94
CA ALA A 172 -11.79 -11.72 6.69
C ALA A 172 -10.39 -12.01 6.15
N HIS A 173 -9.93 -11.20 5.19
CA HIS A 173 -8.62 -11.37 4.57
C HIS A 173 -7.93 -10.02 4.33
N LEU A 174 -6.63 -9.99 4.58
CA LEU A 174 -5.76 -8.83 4.39
C LEU A 174 -5.09 -8.90 3.04
N TYR A 175 -5.16 -7.81 2.29
CA TYR A 175 -4.45 -7.57 1.05
C TYR A 175 -3.55 -6.34 1.22
N GLU A 176 -2.26 -6.48 0.88
CA GLU A 176 -1.29 -5.38 0.90
C GLU A 176 -0.93 -4.94 -0.53
N PHE A 177 -0.98 -3.61 -0.72
CA PHE A 177 -0.64 -2.97 -1.98
C PHE A 177 0.43 -1.90 -1.79
N VAL A 178 1.35 -1.77 -2.74
CA VAL A 178 2.20 -0.57 -2.89
C VAL A 178 1.83 0.14 -4.18
N VAL A 179 1.42 1.41 -4.06
CA VAL A 179 0.89 2.23 -5.14
C VAL A 179 1.89 3.37 -5.44
N PRO A 180 2.53 3.35 -6.62
CA PRO A 180 3.44 4.41 -7.04
C PRO A 180 2.74 5.77 -7.18
N MET A 181 3.31 6.83 -6.59
CA MET A 181 2.81 8.21 -6.80
C MET A 181 2.91 8.66 -8.25
N VAL A 182 3.83 8.07 -9.04
CA VAL A 182 3.93 8.26 -10.48
C VAL A 182 4.00 6.90 -11.19
N PRO A 183 3.50 6.78 -12.44
CA PRO A 183 3.51 5.51 -13.16
C PRO A 183 4.91 4.89 -13.29
N PRO A 184 5.08 3.56 -13.18
CA PRO A 184 6.38 2.91 -13.38
C PRO A 184 7.04 3.20 -14.74
N THR A 185 6.25 3.52 -15.77
CA THR A 185 6.77 3.93 -17.09
C THR A 185 7.60 5.22 -17.05
N TRP A 186 7.53 6.00 -15.97
CA TRP A 186 8.31 7.22 -15.76
C TRP A 186 9.64 6.97 -15.04
N ASN A 187 9.88 5.75 -14.56
CA ASN A 187 11.15 5.40 -13.96
C ASN A 187 12.24 5.32 -15.04
N GLU A 188 13.41 5.86 -14.72
CA GLU A 188 14.61 5.82 -15.57
C GLU A 188 15.14 4.39 -15.65
N ARG A 189 15.25 3.85 -16.88
CA ARG A 189 15.61 2.45 -17.11
C ARG A 189 16.98 2.08 -16.58
N GLU A 190 17.96 2.93 -16.83
CA GLU A 190 19.35 2.76 -16.36
C GLU A 190 19.40 2.62 -14.83
N ARG A 191 18.68 3.48 -14.09
CA ARG A 191 18.61 3.40 -12.63
C ARG A 191 17.93 2.13 -12.14
N VAL A 192 16.90 1.65 -12.84
CA VAL A 192 16.26 0.36 -12.49
C VAL A 192 17.26 -0.78 -12.68
N GLU A 193 17.97 -0.83 -13.81
CA GLU A 193 18.98 -1.85 -14.11
C GLU A 193 20.14 -1.83 -13.11
N GLU A 194 20.61 -0.65 -12.69
CA GLU A 194 21.60 -0.50 -11.62
C GLU A 194 21.13 -1.12 -10.31
N TYR A 195 19.88 -0.85 -9.90
CA TYR A 195 19.32 -1.45 -8.69
C TYR A 195 19.14 -2.96 -8.82
N VAL A 196 18.72 -3.47 -9.99
CA VAL A 196 18.65 -4.91 -10.26
C VAL A 196 20.03 -5.55 -10.02
N ALA A 197 21.08 -5.02 -10.65
CA ALA A 197 22.44 -5.54 -10.51
C ALA A 197 22.93 -5.51 -9.05
N ARG A 198 22.61 -4.45 -8.30
CA ARG A 198 22.96 -4.35 -6.87
C ARG A 198 22.20 -5.37 -6.02
N MET A 199 20.93 -5.61 -6.31
CA MET A 199 20.10 -6.60 -5.60
C MET A 199 20.53 -8.03 -5.90
N GLU A 200 20.97 -8.32 -7.12
CA GLU A 200 21.58 -9.61 -7.49
C GLU A 200 22.88 -9.88 -6.69
N GLN A 201 23.61 -8.82 -6.33
CA GLN A 201 24.78 -8.88 -5.45
C GLN A 201 24.42 -8.94 -3.95
N GLY A 202 23.13 -9.00 -3.61
CA GLY A 202 22.65 -9.12 -2.23
C GLY A 202 22.37 -7.80 -1.51
N THR A 203 22.42 -6.66 -2.20
CA THR A 203 22.04 -5.37 -1.60
C THR A 203 20.53 -5.31 -1.37
N VAL A 204 20.10 -4.97 -0.16
CA VAL A 204 18.69 -4.66 0.13
C VAL A 204 18.55 -3.15 0.28
N SER A 205 17.77 -2.52 -0.61
CA SER A 205 17.51 -1.08 -0.55
C SER A 205 16.29 -0.75 0.32
N THR A 206 16.09 0.53 0.64
CA THR A 206 14.94 1.01 1.42
C THR A 206 14.08 1.95 0.60
N ALA A 207 12.77 1.76 0.69
CA ALA A 207 11.71 2.61 0.15
C ALA A 207 10.88 3.20 1.30
N VAL A 208 10.18 4.31 1.02
CA VAL A 208 9.37 5.02 2.01
C VAL A 208 7.96 5.25 1.47
N ALA A 209 6.95 5.01 2.30
CA ALA A 209 5.55 5.20 1.97
C ALA A 209 4.76 5.83 3.13
N VAL A 210 3.65 6.48 2.78
CA VAL A 210 2.54 6.77 3.71
C VAL A 210 1.42 5.79 3.42
N SER A 211 0.60 5.43 4.40
CA SER A 211 -0.35 4.32 4.22
C SER A 211 -1.66 4.50 4.94
N THR A 212 -2.69 3.83 4.43
CA THR A 212 -4.00 3.71 5.06
C THR A 212 -4.35 2.24 5.24
N LEU A 213 -5.15 1.96 6.27
CA LEU A 213 -5.81 0.66 6.45
C LEU A 213 -7.32 0.86 6.29
N ASP A 214 -7.91 0.21 5.29
CA ASP A 214 -9.34 0.23 5.05
C ASP A 214 -9.93 -1.16 5.33
N VAL A 215 -11.05 -1.23 6.05
CA VAL A 215 -11.80 -2.47 6.28
C VAL A 215 -13.13 -2.36 5.53
N CYS A 216 -13.31 -3.18 4.49
CA CYS A 216 -14.45 -3.11 3.59
C CYS A 216 -15.23 -4.42 3.54
N GLN A 217 -16.56 -4.37 3.49
CA GLN A 217 -17.42 -5.53 3.35
C GLN A 217 -18.68 -5.22 2.54
N PRO A 218 -19.12 -6.08 1.58
CA PRO A 218 -20.33 -5.81 0.82
C PRO A 218 -21.57 -5.55 1.71
N ALA A 219 -22.33 -4.47 1.45
CA ALA A 219 -23.57 -4.18 2.18
C ALA A 219 -24.64 -5.29 2.04
N VAL A 220 -24.58 -6.00 0.92
CA VAL A 220 -25.44 -7.12 0.58
C VAL A 220 -24.58 -8.14 -0.16
N SER A 221 -24.83 -9.42 0.06
CA SER A 221 -24.10 -10.51 -0.58
C SER A 221 -24.51 -10.62 -2.06
N PHE A 222 -23.82 -9.86 -2.93
CA PHE A 222 -23.97 -9.98 -4.38
C PHE A 222 -22.96 -10.95 -5.00
N GLY A 223 -21.81 -11.16 -4.35
CA GLY A 223 -20.74 -12.04 -4.80
C GLY A 223 -20.78 -13.43 -4.16
N ASP A 224 -19.92 -14.31 -4.67
CA ASP A 224 -19.75 -15.69 -4.20
C ASP A 224 -19.00 -15.76 -2.85
N ASP A 225 -18.41 -14.64 -2.41
CA ASP A 225 -17.65 -14.54 -1.17
C ASP A 225 -17.91 -13.19 -0.44
N PRO A 226 -18.80 -13.15 0.57
CA PRO A 226 -19.19 -11.91 1.26
C PRO A 226 -18.16 -11.43 2.30
N SER A 227 -16.90 -11.80 2.11
CA SER A 227 -15.87 -11.59 3.11
C SER A 227 -15.44 -10.15 3.30
N VAL A 228 -14.92 -9.88 4.49
CA VAL A 228 -14.33 -8.61 4.85
C VAL A 228 -12.93 -8.52 4.23
N HIS A 229 -12.73 -7.50 3.41
CA HIS A 229 -11.44 -7.20 2.79
C HIS A 229 -10.75 -6.10 3.60
N TRP A 230 -9.61 -6.43 4.19
CA TRP A 230 -8.70 -5.46 4.80
C TRP A 230 -7.69 -5.03 3.73
N GLY A 231 -7.64 -3.73 3.42
CA GLY A 231 -6.72 -3.16 2.46
C GLY A 231 -5.67 -2.32 3.16
N LEU A 232 -4.43 -2.82 3.21
CA LEU A 232 -3.29 -1.99 3.59
C LEU A 232 -2.64 -1.42 2.32
N THR A 233 -2.87 -0.13 2.08
CA THR A 233 -2.41 0.54 0.87
C THR A 233 -1.26 1.49 1.20
N HIS A 234 -0.08 1.24 0.61
CA HIS A 234 1.12 2.05 0.76
C HIS A 234 1.32 2.97 -0.46
N PHE A 235 1.20 4.28 -0.28
CA PHE A 235 1.49 5.27 -1.30
C PHE A 235 2.98 5.63 -1.29
N LEU A 236 3.68 5.29 -2.38
CA LEU A 236 5.14 5.29 -2.44
C LEU A 236 5.72 6.70 -2.58
N LEU A 237 6.31 7.22 -1.51
CA LEU A 237 6.94 8.55 -1.47
C LEU A 237 8.34 8.52 -2.11
N ASP A 238 9.14 7.50 -1.75
CA ASP A 238 10.46 7.23 -2.32
C ASP A 238 10.66 5.76 -2.64
N GLY A 239 11.41 5.48 -3.70
CA GLY A 239 11.87 4.15 -4.04
C GLY A 239 11.21 3.55 -5.28
N HIS A 240 10.62 4.36 -6.16
CA HIS A 240 9.96 3.89 -7.39
C HIS A 240 10.86 3.00 -8.24
N HIS A 241 12.11 3.39 -8.47
CA HIS A 241 13.07 2.55 -9.22
C HIS A 241 13.46 1.28 -8.44
N LYS A 242 13.55 1.36 -7.11
CA LYS A 242 13.93 0.24 -6.23
C LYS A 242 12.84 -0.83 -6.20
N LEU A 243 11.57 -0.42 -6.09
CA LEU A 243 10.42 -1.33 -6.10
C LEU A 243 10.28 -2.04 -7.45
N GLU A 244 10.49 -1.30 -8.55
CA GLU A 244 10.50 -1.90 -9.88
C GLU A 244 11.66 -2.88 -10.09
N ALA A 245 12.86 -2.52 -9.64
CA ALA A 245 14.02 -3.41 -9.68
C ALA A 245 13.80 -4.66 -8.84
N ALA A 246 13.26 -4.51 -7.62
CA ALA A 246 12.92 -5.61 -6.72
C ALA A 246 11.91 -6.58 -7.35
N ALA A 247 10.86 -6.05 -7.99
CA ALA A 247 9.87 -6.86 -8.69
C ALA A 247 10.45 -7.56 -9.92
N THR A 248 11.40 -6.93 -10.60
CA THR A 248 12.10 -7.50 -11.77
C THR A 248 13.05 -8.63 -11.36
N ALA A 249 13.75 -8.45 -10.24
CA ALA A 249 14.79 -9.37 -9.78
C ALA A 249 14.28 -10.47 -8.83
N ASP A 250 12.99 -10.44 -8.47
CA ASP A 250 12.39 -11.29 -7.43
C ASP A 250 13.18 -11.21 -6.11
N ARG A 251 13.42 -9.96 -5.67
CA ARG A 251 14.22 -9.64 -4.47
C ARG A 251 13.45 -8.79 -3.48
N PRO A 252 13.73 -8.92 -2.18
CA PRO A 252 13.09 -8.09 -1.18
C PRO A 252 13.64 -6.66 -1.18
N VAL A 253 12.78 -5.73 -0.78
CA VAL A 253 13.14 -4.35 -0.43
C VAL A 253 12.64 -4.03 0.97
N ARG A 254 13.34 -3.17 1.71
CA ARG A 254 12.80 -2.61 2.96
C ARG A 254 11.77 -1.55 2.61
N LEU A 255 10.61 -1.59 3.25
CA LEU A 255 9.60 -0.54 3.16
C LEU A 255 9.38 0.06 4.54
N LEU A 256 9.76 1.33 4.70
CA LEU A 256 9.34 2.13 5.85
C LEU A 256 7.99 2.77 5.50
N SER A 257 6.94 2.30 6.16
CA SER A 257 5.57 2.74 5.97
C SER A 257 5.09 3.54 7.17
N LEU A 258 4.63 4.76 6.96
CA LEU A 258 3.96 5.59 7.97
C LEU A 258 2.44 5.39 7.84
N LEU A 259 1.87 4.48 8.63
CA LEU A 259 0.43 4.23 8.63
C LEU A 259 -0.29 5.37 9.33
N ALA A 260 -1.14 6.10 8.61
CA ALA A 260 -1.97 7.18 9.15
C ALA A 260 -3.19 6.60 9.88
N LEU A 261 -3.19 6.67 11.22
CA LEU A 261 -4.16 5.94 12.05
C LEU A 261 -5.59 6.51 12.00
N GLY A 262 -5.75 7.76 11.56
CA GLY A 262 -7.06 8.43 11.45
C GLY A 262 -7.61 8.53 10.03
N GLU A 263 -6.84 8.12 9.02
CA GLU A 263 -7.15 8.41 7.61
C GLU A 263 -7.72 7.22 6.85
N GLY A 264 -7.69 6.03 7.46
CA GLY A 264 -8.28 4.79 6.96
C GLY A 264 -9.76 4.60 7.32
N LEU A 265 -10.35 3.48 6.89
CA LEU A 265 -11.67 3.00 7.34
C LEU A 265 -11.58 1.99 8.50
N ALA A 266 -10.37 1.61 8.91
CA ALA A 266 -10.12 0.71 10.01
C ALA A 266 -10.25 1.42 11.38
N GLY A 267 -10.75 0.69 12.39
CA GLY A 267 -10.77 1.18 13.76
C GLY A 267 -9.41 1.05 14.46
N ALA A 268 -9.30 1.61 15.67
CA ALA A 268 -8.08 1.51 16.48
C ALA A 268 -7.68 0.04 16.79
N ASP A 269 -8.66 -0.82 17.08
CA ASP A 269 -8.43 -2.24 17.33
C ASP A 269 -7.90 -2.96 16.08
N ASP A 270 -8.40 -2.60 14.90
CA ASP A 270 -7.93 -3.16 13.63
C ASP A 270 -6.48 -2.77 13.35
N CYS A 271 -6.16 -1.48 13.52
CA CYS A 271 -4.80 -0.97 13.41
C CYS A 271 -3.84 -1.64 14.41
N ALA A 272 -4.29 -1.90 15.65
CA ALA A 272 -3.49 -2.58 16.66
C ALA A 272 -3.22 -4.06 16.33
N ARG A 273 -4.11 -4.73 15.59
CA ARG A 273 -3.92 -6.12 15.11
C ARG A 273 -2.92 -6.22 13.96
N LEU A 274 -2.76 -5.17 13.17
CA LEU A 274 -2.00 -5.19 11.92
C LEU A 274 -0.56 -5.71 12.07
N PRO A 275 0.24 -5.28 13.08
CA PRO A 275 1.60 -5.80 13.24
C PRO A 275 1.66 -7.32 13.42
N ALA A 276 0.73 -7.86 14.22
CA ALA A 276 0.65 -9.30 14.45
C ALA A 276 0.21 -10.05 13.18
N LEU A 277 -0.76 -9.52 12.43
CA LEU A 277 -1.17 -10.06 11.13
C LEU A 277 0.00 -10.10 10.15
N ARG A 278 0.85 -9.08 10.14
CA ARG A 278 2.04 -9.04 9.27
C ARG A 278 3.24 -9.85 9.71
N ALA A 279 3.24 -10.30 10.96
CA ALA A 279 4.20 -11.30 11.40
C ALA A 279 3.80 -12.72 10.95
N GLN A 280 2.56 -12.95 10.51
CA GLN A 280 2.08 -14.25 10.05
C GLN A 280 2.69 -14.65 8.69
N PRO A 281 2.69 -15.95 8.35
CA PRO A 281 3.00 -16.40 7.00
C PRO A 281 2.03 -15.80 5.97
N ARG A 282 2.56 -15.51 4.77
CA ARG A 282 1.72 -15.19 3.62
C ARG A 282 0.80 -16.37 3.31
N SER A 283 -0.47 -16.09 3.09
CA SER A 283 -1.47 -17.10 2.71
C SER A 283 -2.46 -16.49 1.75
N ALA A 284 -2.47 -16.98 0.50
CA ALA A 284 -3.46 -16.57 -0.49
C ALA A 284 -4.84 -17.09 -0.09
N ARG A 285 -5.87 -16.28 -0.32
CA ARG A 285 -7.25 -16.69 -0.12
C ARG A 285 -7.61 -17.79 -1.12
N ALA A 286 -8.13 -18.91 -0.62
CA ALA A 286 -8.69 -19.94 -1.48
C ALA A 286 -10.01 -19.43 -2.06
N THR A 287 -9.99 -18.98 -3.31
CA THR A 287 -11.22 -18.70 -4.06
C THR A 287 -11.86 -20.05 -4.39
N GLY A 288 -13.09 -20.28 -3.91
CA GLY A 288 -13.82 -21.52 -4.15
C GLY A 288 -13.91 -21.85 -5.65
N THR A 289 -13.61 -23.11 -6.00
CA THR A 289 -13.78 -23.71 -7.34
C THR A 289 -15.23 -23.91 -7.72
#